data_AF-A0A431HCS7-F1
#
_entry.id   AF-A0A431HCS7-F1
#
_cell.length_a   1.000
_cell.length_b   1.000
_cell.length_c   1.000
_cell.angle_alpha   90.00
_cell.angle_beta   90.00
_cell.angle_gamma   90.00
#
_symmetry.space_group_name_H-M   'P 1'
#
loop_
_entity.id
_entity.type
_entity.pdbx_description
1 polymer ?
#
loop_
_entity_poly.entity_id
_entity_poly.type
_entity_poly.pdbx_seq_one_letter_code
_entity_poly.pdbx_strand_id
1 'polypeptide(L)'
;MIIGISGKIGSGKDTVGKIIQYLINSDLIKEMSFKDFNKSYSQNFLYEHDWQIKKFASKLKQIVSILTGIPIEDLEKQEIKNKVLGEEWERWYNYHYKLKTNNNPKGRLDNYCATQIEVEKQHNLISNSISEHSFTVEKLTVRKLLQEIGTDAMRDVIHPNIWINALFSDYKPIGDYPIIKEDKYIKDEYIYPNWIITDVRFPNELEAIKDKKGISIRLEREQEFSMFNEEAISKHSHPSETALDNAEFDYVIDNNGTIEELIEKVKEILIKEKII
;
A
#
# COMPACT_ATOMS: atom_id res chain seq x y z
N MET A 1 -19.31 1.95 6.69
CA MET A 1 -18.43 3.13 6.83
C MET A 1 -17.03 2.78 6.37
N ILE A 2 -16.22 3.74 5.92
CA ILE A 2 -14.80 3.51 5.56
C ILE A 2 -13.92 4.58 6.20
N ILE A 3 -12.80 4.17 6.79
CA ILE A 3 -11.71 5.07 7.21
C ILE A 3 -10.47 4.73 6.41
N GLY A 4 -9.98 5.68 5.61
CA GLY A 4 -8.69 5.59 4.94
C GLY A 4 -7.57 6.17 5.79
N ILE A 5 -6.45 5.46 5.91
CA ILE A 5 -5.27 5.94 6.60
C ILE A 5 -4.10 6.00 5.63
N SER A 6 -3.44 7.14 5.59
CA SER A 6 -2.23 7.37 4.80
C SER A 6 -1.08 7.83 5.70
N GLY A 7 0.15 7.60 5.26
CA GLY A 7 1.33 8.10 5.94
C GLY A 7 2.60 7.43 5.43
N LYS A 8 3.74 8.11 5.62
CA LYS A 8 5.06 7.61 5.19
C LYS A 8 5.45 6.31 5.93
N ILE A 9 6.47 5.62 5.45
CA ILE A 9 6.97 4.41 6.11
C ILE A 9 7.32 4.71 7.58
N GLY A 10 6.95 3.83 8.52
CA GLY A 10 7.19 4.07 9.95
C GLY A 10 6.32 5.13 10.64
N SER A 11 5.33 5.71 9.94
CA SER A 11 4.43 6.72 10.53
C SER A 11 3.41 6.17 11.53
N GLY A 12 3.29 4.84 11.69
CA GLY A 12 2.32 4.23 12.61
C GLY A 12 0.92 3.99 12.04
N LYS A 13 0.73 4.09 10.71
CA LYS A 13 -0.56 3.84 10.02
C LYS A 13 -1.28 2.53 10.42
N ASP A 14 -0.57 1.41 10.47
CA ASP A 14 -1.16 0.12 10.89
C ASP A 14 -1.50 0.12 12.40
N THR A 15 -0.72 0.84 13.21
CA THR A 15 -1.00 1.04 14.64
C THR A 15 -2.28 1.84 14.83
N VAL A 16 -2.49 2.91 14.06
CA VAL A 16 -3.74 3.70 14.11
C VAL A 16 -4.95 2.84 13.75
N GLY A 17 -4.85 1.96 12.74
CA GLY A 17 -5.93 1.02 12.44
C GLY A 17 -6.30 0.14 13.64
N LYS A 18 -5.30 -0.33 14.40
CA LYS A 18 -5.53 -1.08 15.64
C LYS A 18 -6.08 -0.23 16.78
N ILE A 19 -5.63 1.04 16.90
CA ILE A 19 -6.16 1.98 17.90
C ILE A 19 -7.65 2.23 17.65
N ILE A 20 -8.06 2.41 16.39
CA ILE A 20 -9.47 2.57 16.03
C ILE A 20 -10.27 1.33 16.47
N GLN A 21 -9.79 0.13 16.16
CA GLN A 21 -10.41 -1.12 16.62
C GLN A 21 -10.50 -1.20 18.16
N TYR A 22 -9.45 -0.79 18.85
CA TYR A 22 -9.40 -0.75 20.32
C TYR A 22 -10.43 0.21 20.91
N LEU A 23 -10.53 1.44 20.38
CA LEU A 23 -11.44 2.47 20.87
C LEU A 23 -12.91 2.13 20.63
N ILE A 24 -13.23 1.52 19.48
CA ILE A 24 -14.61 1.13 19.14
C ILE A 24 -15.10 -0.02 20.02
N ASN A 25 -14.22 -0.96 20.35
CA ASN A 25 -14.56 -2.08 21.25
C ASN A 25 -14.43 -1.72 22.74
N SER A 26 -14.22 -0.46 23.08
CA SER A 26 -13.91 -0.06 24.46
C SER A 26 -15.01 -0.40 25.47
N ASP A 27 -16.28 -0.51 25.07
CA ASP A 27 -17.36 -0.97 25.95
C ASP A 27 -17.28 -2.46 26.32
N LEU A 28 -16.74 -3.30 25.43
CA LEU A 28 -16.47 -4.72 25.67
C LEU A 28 -15.13 -4.95 26.38
N ILE A 29 -14.25 -3.95 26.35
CA ILE A 29 -12.83 -4.03 26.73
C ILE A 29 -12.49 -3.08 27.89
N LYS A 30 -13.51 -2.61 28.66
CA LYS A 30 -13.48 -1.48 29.60
C LYS A 30 -12.30 -1.34 30.59
N GLU A 31 -11.49 -2.38 30.80
CA GLU A 31 -10.36 -2.37 31.73
C GLU A 31 -9.02 -2.79 31.11
N MET A 32 -8.96 -3.09 29.81
CA MET A 32 -7.73 -3.53 29.16
C MET A 32 -6.92 -2.35 28.64
N SER A 33 -5.61 -2.32 28.89
CA SER A 33 -4.73 -1.35 28.26
C SER A 33 -4.57 -1.62 26.76
N PHE A 34 -4.29 -0.59 25.95
CA PHE A 34 -3.98 -0.78 24.52
C PHE A 34 -2.81 -1.77 24.30
N LYS A 35 -1.85 -1.79 25.22
CA LYS A 35 -0.71 -2.71 25.19
C LYS A 35 -1.17 -4.16 25.30
N ASP A 36 -2.07 -4.46 26.24
CA ASP A 36 -2.63 -5.79 26.45
C ASP A 36 -3.58 -6.19 25.32
N PHE A 37 -4.32 -5.23 24.77
CA PHE A 37 -5.14 -5.42 23.57
C PHE A 37 -4.28 -5.84 22.37
N ASN A 38 -3.23 -5.08 22.08
CA ASN A 38 -2.35 -5.38 20.94
C ASN A 38 -1.61 -6.71 21.10
N LYS A 39 -1.31 -7.12 22.34
CA LYS A 39 -0.76 -8.45 22.64
C LYS A 39 -1.77 -9.56 22.35
N SER A 40 -3.01 -9.41 22.82
CA SER A 40 -4.09 -10.38 22.59
C SER A 40 -4.43 -10.51 21.10
N TYR A 41 -4.51 -9.38 20.40
CA TYR A 41 -4.71 -9.31 18.94
C TYR A 41 -3.66 -10.12 18.18
N SER A 42 -2.40 -10.07 18.63
CA SER A 42 -1.30 -10.80 17.99
C SER A 42 -1.33 -12.31 18.26
N GLN A 43 -2.11 -12.77 19.24
CA GLN A 43 -2.24 -14.18 19.61
C GLN A 43 -3.47 -14.86 18.96
N ASN A 44 -4.13 -14.20 18.01
CA ASN A 44 -5.38 -14.66 17.35
C ASN A 44 -6.51 -15.00 18.33
N PHE A 45 -6.39 -14.61 19.59
CA PHE A 45 -7.54 -14.49 20.46
C PHE A 45 -8.25 -13.21 20.04
N LEU A 46 -9.56 -13.33 19.76
CA LEU A 46 -10.61 -12.33 19.96
C LEU A 46 -11.46 -12.02 18.70
N TYR A 47 -12.75 -12.32 18.88
CA TYR A 47 -13.97 -11.65 18.40
C TYR A 47 -14.02 -11.12 16.97
N GLU A 48 -15.07 -11.46 16.22
CA GLU A 48 -15.40 -10.75 14.98
C GLU A 48 -15.53 -9.26 15.29
N HIS A 49 -14.63 -8.46 14.72
CA HIS A 49 -14.71 -7.00 14.84
C HIS A 49 -15.65 -6.48 13.77
N ASP A 50 -16.62 -5.65 14.17
CA ASP A 50 -17.48 -4.92 13.24
C ASP A 50 -16.66 -4.07 12.24
N TRP A 51 -15.48 -3.63 12.67
CA TRP A 51 -14.51 -2.88 11.87
C TRP A 51 -13.34 -3.76 11.43
N GLN A 52 -13.16 -3.90 10.11
CA GLN A 52 -12.14 -4.76 9.51
C GLN A 52 -11.00 -3.95 8.92
N ILE A 53 -9.76 -4.31 9.26
CA ILE A 53 -8.57 -3.75 8.59
C ILE A 53 -8.42 -4.38 7.21
N LYS A 54 -8.31 -3.54 6.18
CA LYS A 54 -8.11 -3.90 4.78
C LYS A 54 -6.90 -3.15 4.22
N LYS A 55 -6.39 -3.63 3.09
CA LYS A 55 -5.29 -2.98 2.36
C LYS A 55 -5.53 -3.05 0.85
N PHE A 56 -5.33 -1.96 0.10
CA PHE A 56 -5.39 -1.95 -1.37
C PHE A 56 -4.37 -2.94 -1.96
N ALA A 57 -3.17 -3.02 -1.37
CA ALA A 57 -2.11 -3.90 -1.85
C ALA A 57 -2.31 -5.39 -1.47
N SER A 58 -3.45 -5.80 -0.91
CA SER A 58 -3.65 -7.19 -0.44
C SER A 58 -3.56 -8.19 -1.60
N LYS A 59 -4.29 -7.95 -2.69
CA LYS A 59 -4.29 -8.83 -3.86
C LYS A 59 -2.94 -8.80 -4.61
N LEU A 60 -2.26 -7.65 -4.62
CA LEU A 60 -0.88 -7.53 -5.12
C LEU A 60 0.07 -8.48 -4.37
N LYS A 61 0.01 -8.51 -3.03
CA LYS A 61 0.84 -9.41 -2.23
C LYS A 61 0.51 -10.87 -2.46
N GLN A 62 -0.77 -11.22 -2.68
CA GLN A 62 -1.15 -12.57 -3.07
C GLN A 62 -0.48 -12.98 -4.38
N ILE A 63 -0.50 -12.11 -5.40
CA ILE A 63 0.16 -12.36 -6.69
C ILE A 63 1.67 -12.55 -6.49
N VAL A 64 2.34 -11.65 -5.78
CA VAL A 64 3.79 -11.78 -5.52
C VAL A 64 4.12 -13.02 -4.72
N SER A 65 3.30 -13.38 -3.73
CA SER A 65 3.47 -14.60 -2.95
C SER A 65 3.36 -15.85 -3.82
N ILE A 66 2.37 -15.92 -4.71
CA ILE A 66 2.21 -17.02 -5.67
C ILE A 66 3.43 -17.13 -6.59
N LEU A 67 3.94 -16.00 -7.08
CA LEU A 67 5.08 -15.96 -8.01
C LEU A 67 6.39 -16.38 -7.34
N THR A 68 6.63 -15.93 -6.12
CA THR A 68 7.94 -16.06 -5.45
C THR A 68 8.00 -17.19 -4.41
N GLY A 69 6.85 -17.74 -4.00
CA GLY A 69 6.74 -18.66 -2.87
C GLY A 69 6.96 -18.01 -1.51
N ILE A 70 7.16 -16.68 -1.43
CA ILE A 70 7.33 -15.97 -0.16
C ILE A 70 5.95 -15.83 0.52
N PRO A 71 5.80 -16.19 1.81
CA PRO A 71 4.54 -16.02 2.53
C PRO A 71 4.04 -14.57 2.54
N ILE A 72 2.73 -14.36 2.50
CA ILE A 72 2.11 -13.01 2.40
C ILE A 72 2.47 -12.16 3.61
N GLU A 73 2.50 -12.75 4.80
CA GLU A 73 2.87 -12.13 6.07
C GLU A 73 4.33 -11.66 6.10
N ASP A 74 5.20 -12.32 5.33
CA ASP A 74 6.61 -11.99 5.22
C ASP A 74 6.85 -10.83 4.25
N LEU A 75 5.95 -10.63 3.27
CA LEU A 75 6.06 -9.56 2.29
C LEU A 75 5.95 -8.15 2.88
N GLU A 76 5.57 -7.99 4.16
CA GLU A 76 5.61 -6.70 4.86
C GLU A 76 6.94 -6.41 5.57
N LYS A 77 7.71 -7.45 5.88
CA LYS A 77 8.98 -7.38 6.62
C LYS A 77 10.04 -6.64 5.80
N GLN A 78 10.78 -5.73 6.43
CA GLN A 78 11.71 -4.85 5.72
C GLN A 78 12.90 -5.62 5.14
N GLU A 79 13.39 -6.60 5.90
CA GLU A 79 14.44 -7.53 5.50
C GLU A 79 14.05 -8.35 4.27
N ILE A 80 12.78 -8.77 4.17
CA ILE A 80 12.26 -9.51 3.03
C ILE A 80 12.08 -8.58 1.83
N LYS A 81 11.47 -7.41 2.02
CA LYS A 81 11.31 -6.41 0.95
C LYS A 81 12.64 -6.04 0.31
N ASN A 82 13.71 -5.95 1.10
CA ASN A 82 15.03 -5.55 0.62
C ASN A 82 15.88 -6.72 0.13
N LYS A 83 15.43 -7.96 0.30
CA LYS A 83 16.11 -9.16 -0.18
C LYS A 83 16.12 -9.18 -1.71
N VAL A 84 17.29 -9.51 -2.27
CA VAL A 84 17.45 -9.84 -3.69
C VAL A 84 16.88 -11.23 -3.94
N LEU A 85 16.06 -11.37 -4.97
CA LEU A 85 15.50 -12.65 -5.42
C LEU A 85 16.61 -13.57 -5.97
N GLY A 86 16.31 -14.85 -6.14
CA GLY A 86 17.27 -15.82 -6.67
C GLY A 86 17.74 -15.49 -8.09
N GLU A 87 18.82 -16.13 -8.53
CA GLU A 87 19.42 -15.90 -9.85
C GLU A 87 18.43 -16.15 -11.00
N GLU A 88 17.40 -16.98 -10.78
CA GLU A 88 16.31 -17.21 -11.74
C GLU A 88 15.43 -15.98 -12.00
N TRP A 89 15.51 -14.96 -11.15
CA TRP A 89 14.84 -13.66 -11.32
C TRP A 89 15.78 -12.56 -11.84
N GLU A 90 17.06 -12.88 -12.09
CA GLU A 90 17.96 -11.96 -12.77
C GLU A 90 17.51 -11.75 -14.20
N ARG A 91 17.63 -10.50 -14.66
CA ARG A 91 17.24 -10.13 -16.01
C ARG A 91 18.30 -9.29 -16.68
N TRP A 92 18.58 -9.63 -17.92
CA TRP A 92 19.62 -9.03 -18.73
C TRP A 92 19.03 -8.00 -19.69
N TYR A 93 19.78 -6.95 -19.99
CA TYR A 93 19.39 -5.94 -20.96
C TYR A 93 20.61 -5.22 -21.56
N ASN A 94 20.41 -4.58 -22.70
CA ASN A 94 21.41 -3.72 -23.32
C ASN A 94 21.39 -2.33 -22.68
N TYR A 95 22.53 -1.93 -22.12
CA TYR A 95 22.73 -0.61 -21.52
C TYR A 95 23.45 0.33 -22.47
N HIS A 96 23.01 1.59 -22.50
CA HIS A 96 23.73 2.69 -23.15
C HIS A 96 23.62 3.99 -22.35
N TYR A 97 24.75 4.56 -21.95
CA TYR A 97 24.79 5.73 -21.05
C TYR A 97 24.06 6.96 -21.59
N LYS A 98 24.09 7.21 -22.92
CA LYS A 98 23.38 8.34 -23.54
C LYS A 98 21.85 8.22 -23.48
N LEU A 99 21.31 7.03 -23.21
CA LEU A 99 19.86 6.83 -23.06
C LEU A 99 19.41 7.02 -21.62
N LYS A 100 20.34 7.19 -20.68
CA LYS A 100 20.02 7.42 -19.28
C LYS A 100 19.35 8.78 -19.13
N THR A 101 18.04 8.76 -18.95
CA THR A 101 17.18 9.95 -18.79
C THR A 101 16.21 9.71 -17.64
N ASN A 102 15.45 10.73 -17.23
CA ASN A 102 14.42 10.55 -16.20
C ASN A 102 13.36 9.51 -16.60
N ASN A 103 13.05 9.39 -17.90
CA ASN A 103 12.09 8.43 -18.44
C ASN A 103 12.72 7.06 -18.79
N ASN A 104 14.04 6.98 -18.80
CA ASN A 104 14.79 5.74 -18.96
C ASN A 104 15.99 5.73 -17.99
N PRO A 105 15.73 5.62 -16.67
CA PRO A 105 16.78 5.78 -15.66
C PRO A 105 17.82 4.65 -15.71
N LYS A 106 17.49 3.54 -16.36
CA LYS A 106 18.40 2.40 -16.57
C LYS A 106 19.13 2.48 -17.91
N GLY A 107 18.93 3.51 -18.73
CA GLY A 107 19.55 3.62 -20.06
C GLY A 107 19.33 2.39 -20.93
N ARG A 108 18.18 1.72 -20.77
CA ARG A 108 17.86 0.44 -21.39
C ARG A 108 17.52 0.66 -22.86
N LEU A 109 18.13 -0.12 -23.75
CA LEU A 109 17.91 -0.10 -25.20
C LEU A 109 16.72 -0.97 -25.62
N ASP A 110 16.51 -2.08 -24.93
CA ASP A 110 15.62 -3.17 -25.34
C ASP A 110 14.76 -3.72 -24.20
N ASN A 111 14.08 -4.83 -24.45
CA ASN A 111 13.34 -5.53 -23.41
C ASN A 111 14.27 -6.43 -22.60
N TYR A 112 13.82 -6.78 -21.40
CA TYR A 112 14.54 -7.74 -20.57
C TYR A 112 14.60 -9.12 -21.23
N CYS A 113 15.74 -9.78 -21.08
CA CYS A 113 15.93 -11.19 -21.42
C CYS A 113 16.30 -12.00 -20.17
N ALA A 114 16.09 -13.31 -20.22
CA ALA A 114 16.42 -14.21 -19.13
C ALA A 114 17.93 -14.50 -19.09
N THR A 115 18.62 -14.43 -20.22
CA THR A 115 20.05 -14.73 -20.30
C THR A 115 20.83 -13.66 -21.07
N GLN A 116 22.14 -13.56 -20.79
CA GLN A 116 23.04 -12.71 -21.56
C GLN A 116 23.04 -13.08 -23.05
N ILE A 117 23.02 -14.38 -23.37
CA ILE A 117 23.01 -14.90 -24.75
C ILE A 117 21.78 -14.39 -25.53
N GLU A 118 20.62 -14.30 -24.87
CA GLU A 118 19.41 -13.75 -25.50
C GLU A 118 19.55 -12.26 -25.80
N VAL A 119 20.13 -11.47 -24.90
CA VAL A 119 20.38 -10.04 -25.12
C VAL A 119 21.38 -9.81 -26.26
N GLU A 120 22.45 -10.60 -26.30
CA GLU A 120 23.43 -10.57 -27.38
C GLU A 120 22.79 -10.86 -28.75
N LYS A 121 21.94 -11.89 -28.80
CA LYS A 121 21.18 -12.23 -30.02
C LYS A 121 20.22 -11.12 -30.41
N GLN A 122 19.48 -10.53 -29.46
CA GLN A 122 18.58 -9.41 -29.74
C GLN A 122 19.34 -8.19 -30.27
N HIS A 123 20.50 -7.85 -29.68
CA HIS A 123 21.32 -6.74 -30.14
C HIS A 123 21.74 -6.89 -31.61
N ASN A 124 22.27 -8.07 -31.95
CA ASN A 124 22.74 -8.39 -33.30
C ASN A 124 21.62 -8.31 -34.35
N LEU A 125 20.35 -8.45 -33.93
CA LEU A 125 19.18 -8.31 -34.81
C LEU A 125 18.71 -6.85 -34.96
N ILE A 126 18.95 -6.00 -33.96
CA ILE A 126 18.36 -4.65 -33.88
C ILE A 126 19.31 -3.55 -34.38
N SER A 127 20.64 -3.68 -34.26
CA SER A 127 21.53 -2.57 -34.65
C SER A 127 22.99 -2.98 -34.94
N ASN A 128 23.49 -2.56 -36.11
CA ASN A 128 24.92 -2.32 -36.38
C ASN A 128 25.33 -0.85 -36.08
N SER A 129 24.43 -0.03 -35.54
CA SER A 129 24.50 1.44 -35.56
C SER A 129 24.75 2.13 -34.21
N ILE A 130 24.72 1.39 -33.09
CA ILE A 130 24.97 1.92 -31.74
C ILE A 130 26.27 1.30 -31.19
N SER A 131 27.38 2.01 -31.37
CA SER A 131 28.65 1.72 -30.72
C SER A 131 28.58 2.01 -29.22
N GLU A 132 29.42 1.34 -28.40
CA GLU A 132 29.59 1.63 -26.96
C GLU A 132 28.43 1.20 -26.03
N HIS A 133 27.71 0.11 -26.35
CA HIS A 133 26.75 -0.51 -25.43
C HIS A 133 27.42 -1.59 -24.55
N SER A 134 26.79 -1.94 -23.44
CA SER A 134 27.22 -3.05 -22.58
C SER A 134 26.05 -3.93 -22.13
N PHE A 135 26.27 -5.23 -22.05
CA PHE A 135 25.30 -6.17 -21.47
C PHE A 135 25.31 -6.02 -19.94
N THR A 136 24.14 -5.76 -19.36
CA THR A 136 24.01 -5.53 -17.93
C THR A 136 22.98 -6.48 -17.34
N VAL A 137 23.28 -7.02 -16.16
CA VAL A 137 22.34 -7.81 -15.36
C VAL A 137 21.71 -6.93 -14.29
N GLU A 138 20.40 -7.05 -14.12
CA GLU A 138 19.67 -6.46 -13.02
C GLU A 138 19.22 -7.53 -12.03
N LYS A 139 19.65 -7.37 -10.78
CA LYS A 139 19.21 -8.22 -9.66
C LYS A 139 17.94 -7.64 -9.04
N LEU A 140 16.84 -8.37 -9.15
CA LEU A 140 15.52 -7.90 -8.71
C LEU A 140 15.37 -8.09 -7.19
N THR A 141 14.92 -7.05 -6.49
CA THR A 141 14.51 -7.19 -5.07
C THR A 141 13.01 -7.42 -4.97
N VAL A 142 12.56 -7.99 -3.85
CA VAL A 142 11.12 -8.20 -3.59
C VAL A 142 10.35 -6.87 -3.64
N ARG A 143 10.90 -5.79 -3.07
CA ARG A 143 10.30 -4.44 -3.13
C ARG A 143 10.14 -3.97 -4.57
N LYS A 144 11.16 -4.17 -5.39
CA LYS A 144 11.12 -3.76 -6.79
C LYS A 144 10.09 -4.56 -7.58
N LEU A 145 10.00 -5.86 -7.35
CA LEU A 145 8.96 -6.70 -7.95
C LEU A 145 7.55 -6.24 -7.54
N LEU A 146 7.33 -5.92 -6.26
CA LEU A 146 6.07 -5.37 -5.76
C LEU A 146 5.72 -4.03 -6.44
N GLN A 147 6.70 -3.15 -6.64
CA GLN A 147 6.51 -1.86 -7.30
C GLN A 147 6.21 -2.03 -8.80
N GLU A 148 6.99 -2.85 -9.50
CA GLU A 148 6.83 -3.08 -10.94
C GLU A 148 5.51 -3.81 -11.26
N ILE A 149 5.11 -4.82 -10.48
CA ILE A 149 3.78 -5.44 -10.64
C ILE A 149 2.69 -4.46 -10.23
N GLY A 150 2.85 -3.80 -9.08
CA GLY A 150 1.82 -2.93 -8.50
C GLY A 150 1.50 -1.71 -9.34
N THR A 151 2.52 -1.02 -9.84
CA THR A 151 2.38 0.28 -10.49
C THR A 151 2.59 0.12 -11.99
N ASP A 152 3.81 -0.19 -12.41
CA ASP A 152 4.22 -0.17 -13.82
C ASP A 152 3.41 -1.15 -14.69
N ALA A 153 3.19 -2.38 -14.22
CA ALA A 153 2.51 -3.40 -15.01
C ALA A 153 1.00 -3.35 -14.85
N MET A 154 0.48 -3.26 -13.62
CA MET A 154 -0.96 -3.38 -13.39
C MET A 154 -1.67 -2.04 -13.44
N ARG A 155 -1.13 -1.00 -12.79
CA ARG A 155 -1.79 0.30 -12.73
C ARG A 155 -1.66 1.06 -14.05
N ASP A 156 -0.45 1.11 -14.60
CA ASP A 156 -0.14 1.96 -15.75
C ASP A 156 -0.53 1.31 -17.09
N VAL A 157 -0.40 -0.02 -17.21
CA VAL A 157 -0.72 -0.74 -18.46
C VAL A 157 -2.13 -1.31 -18.46
N ILE A 158 -2.62 -1.88 -17.35
CA ILE A 158 -3.94 -2.55 -17.34
C ILE A 158 -5.06 -1.58 -16.95
N HIS A 159 -5.04 -1.03 -15.74
CA HIS A 159 -6.08 -0.09 -15.30
C HIS A 159 -5.68 0.74 -14.06
N PRO A 160 -5.85 2.07 -14.05
CA PRO A 160 -5.42 2.92 -12.94
C PRO A 160 -6.11 2.60 -11.61
N ASN A 161 -7.36 2.09 -11.66
CA ASN A 161 -8.15 1.68 -10.49
C ASN A 161 -8.11 0.17 -10.20
N ILE A 162 -7.17 -0.60 -10.74
CA ILE A 162 -7.17 -2.07 -10.61
C ILE A 162 -7.22 -2.54 -9.16
N TRP A 163 -6.41 -1.96 -8.26
CA TRP A 163 -6.37 -2.33 -6.83
C TRP A 163 -7.59 -1.84 -6.06
N ILE A 164 -8.19 -0.72 -6.49
CA ILE A 164 -9.44 -0.18 -5.93
C ILE A 164 -10.58 -1.16 -6.25
N ASN A 165 -10.71 -1.54 -7.52
CA ASN A 165 -11.72 -2.48 -7.97
C ASN A 165 -11.55 -3.86 -7.31
N ALA A 166 -10.30 -4.33 -7.20
CA ALA A 166 -9.99 -5.61 -6.59
C ALA A 166 -10.23 -5.66 -5.07
N LEU A 167 -10.09 -4.52 -4.37
CA LEU A 167 -10.46 -4.42 -2.95
C LEU A 167 -11.99 -4.32 -2.79
N PHE A 168 -12.63 -3.42 -3.54
CA PHE A 168 -14.06 -3.15 -3.41
C PHE A 168 -14.96 -4.23 -4.02
N SER A 169 -14.42 -5.19 -4.78
CA SER A 169 -15.19 -6.40 -5.17
C SER A 169 -15.74 -7.17 -3.97
N ASP A 170 -15.05 -7.06 -2.83
CA ASP A 170 -15.40 -7.72 -1.57
C ASP A 170 -16.27 -6.80 -0.68
N TYR A 171 -16.52 -5.54 -1.08
CA TYR A 171 -17.31 -4.55 -0.33
C TYR A 171 -18.78 -4.64 -0.67
N LYS A 172 -19.41 -5.72 -0.21
CA LYS A 172 -20.82 -6.02 -0.50
C LYS A 172 -21.72 -5.63 0.67
N PRO A 173 -23.01 -5.34 0.43
CA PRO A 173 -23.99 -5.18 1.48
C PRO A 173 -24.00 -6.35 2.47
N ILE A 174 -24.24 -6.05 3.73
CA ILE A 174 -24.51 -7.04 4.78
C ILE A 174 -26.04 -7.21 4.87
N GLY A 175 -26.49 -8.45 4.77
CA GLY A 175 -27.92 -8.82 4.85
C GLY A 175 -28.63 -8.84 3.51
N ASP A 176 -29.81 -9.47 3.48
CA ASP A 176 -30.56 -9.78 2.26
C ASP A 176 -31.56 -8.68 1.84
N TYR A 177 -31.85 -7.70 2.71
CA TYR A 177 -32.92 -6.73 2.48
C TYR A 177 -32.53 -5.30 2.84
N PRO A 178 -32.95 -4.28 2.06
CA PRO A 178 -32.78 -2.88 2.40
C PRO A 178 -33.55 -2.53 3.68
N ILE A 179 -33.05 -1.56 4.46
CA ILE A 179 -33.74 -1.12 5.68
C ILE A 179 -35.02 -0.36 5.28
N ILE A 180 -36.18 -0.89 5.66
CA ILE A 180 -37.46 -0.19 5.55
C ILE A 180 -37.61 0.73 6.78
N LYS A 181 -37.59 2.05 6.60
CA LYS A 181 -37.92 3.02 7.66
C LYS A 181 -39.34 3.56 7.45
N GLU A 182 -40.20 3.36 8.44
CA GLU A 182 -41.55 3.95 8.66
C GLU A 182 -42.25 4.58 7.44
N ASP A 183 -43.26 3.88 6.88
CA ASP A 183 -44.34 4.34 5.97
C ASP A 183 -44.02 5.35 4.84
N LYS A 184 -42.73 5.56 4.56
CA LYS A 184 -42.22 6.31 3.44
C LYS A 184 -41.25 5.39 2.74
N TYR A 185 -41.43 5.23 1.44
CA TYR A 185 -40.45 4.60 0.56
C TYR A 185 -39.16 5.44 0.58
N ILE A 186 -38.37 5.29 1.64
CA ILE A 186 -37.03 5.84 1.75
C ILE A 186 -36.13 4.79 1.10
N LYS A 187 -35.58 5.20 -0.04
CA LYS A 187 -34.44 4.64 -0.80
C LYS A 187 -33.74 3.45 -0.13
N ASP A 188 -33.50 2.41 -0.94
CA ASP A 188 -32.67 1.23 -0.68
C ASP A 188 -31.31 1.56 -0.02
N GLU A 189 -31.29 1.82 1.29
CA GLU A 189 -30.07 1.99 2.05
C GLU A 189 -29.60 0.62 2.53
N TYR A 190 -28.70 0.04 1.75
CA TYR A 190 -27.94 -1.14 2.14
C TYR A 190 -26.96 -0.80 3.26
N ILE A 191 -26.85 -1.69 4.25
CA ILE A 191 -25.78 -1.64 5.24
C ILE A 191 -24.53 -2.23 4.60
N TYR A 192 -23.42 -1.51 4.66
CA TYR A 192 -22.13 -2.00 4.19
C TYR A 192 -21.18 -2.24 5.37
N PRO A 193 -20.18 -3.14 5.24
CA PRO A 193 -19.22 -3.40 6.30
C PRO A 193 -18.42 -2.14 6.65
N ASN A 194 -17.90 -2.11 7.89
CA ASN A 194 -17.03 -1.04 8.32
C ASN A 194 -15.58 -1.41 8.08
N TRP A 195 -14.89 -0.66 7.22
CA TRP A 195 -13.51 -0.96 6.82
C TRP A 195 -12.53 0.14 7.25
N ILE A 196 -11.35 -0.27 7.66
CA ILE A 196 -10.19 0.59 7.90
C ILE A 196 -9.13 0.23 6.87
N ILE A 197 -8.84 1.12 5.92
CA ILE A 197 -7.87 0.88 4.86
C ILE A 197 -6.55 1.55 5.23
N THR A 198 -5.53 0.77 5.60
CA THR A 198 -4.31 1.33 6.23
C THR A 198 -3.20 1.73 5.27
N ASP A 199 -3.33 1.48 3.97
CA ASP A 199 -2.28 1.67 2.96
C ASP A 199 -2.68 2.59 1.80
N VAL A 200 -3.43 3.66 2.07
CA VAL A 200 -3.81 4.67 1.06
C VAL A 200 -2.55 5.40 0.57
N ARG A 201 -2.20 5.24 -0.70
CA ARG A 201 -0.94 5.73 -1.30
C ARG A 201 -1.13 6.55 -2.55
N PHE A 202 -2.28 6.45 -3.24
CA PHE A 202 -2.53 7.15 -4.50
C PHE A 202 -3.78 8.05 -4.43
N PRO A 203 -3.82 9.16 -5.21
CA PRO A 203 -4.97 10.07 -5.22
C PRO A 203 -6.31 9.41 -5.52
N ASN A 204 -6.34 8.48 -6.48
CA ASN A 204 -7.56 7.76 -6.84
C ASN A 204 -8.04 6.81 -5.72
N GLU A 205 -7.13 6.27 -4.90
CA GLU A 205 -7.49 5.48 -3.73
C GLU A 205 -8.18 6.33 -2.67
N LEU A 206 -7.64 7.54 -2.43
CA LEU A 206 -8.24 8.53 -1.55
C LEU A 206 -9.62 8.99 -2.05
N GLU A 207 -9.73 9.28 -3.34
CA GLU A 207 -10.99 9.63 -4.00
C GLU A 207 -12.03 8.51 -3.88
N ALA A 208 -11.65 7.26 -4.12
CA ALA A 208 -12.56 6.12 -4.01
C ALA A 208 -13.10 5.88 -2.59
N ILE A 209 -12.40 6.34 -1.55
CA ILE A 209 -12.87 6.37 -0.16
C ILE A 209 -13.88 7.51 0.03
N LYS A 210 -13.56 8.72 -0.46
CA LYS A 210 -14.45 9.89 -0.41
C LYS A 210 -15.78 9.64 -1.15
N ASP A 211 -15.74 9.00 -2.31
CA ASP A 211 -16.93 8.62 -3.09
C ASP A 211 -17.88 7.69 -2.32
N LYS A 212 -17.34 6.90 -1.39
CA LYS A 212 -18.10 6.01 -0.51
C LYS A 212 -18.44 6.68 0.83
N LYS A 213 -18.33 8.01 0.90
CA LYS A 213 -18.56 8.82 2.10
C LYS A 213 -17.70 8.38 3.28
N GLY A 214 -16.53 7.81 3.00
CA GLY A 214 -15.53 7.50 4.00
C GLY A 214 -14.69 8.72 4.35
N ILE A 215 -14.04 8.68 5.51
CA ILE A 215 -13.11 9.73 5.97
C ILE A 215 -11.67 9.31 5.73
N SER A 216 -10.77 10.29 5.71
CA SER A 216 -9.35 10.10 5.47
C SER A 216 -8.49 10.74 6.56
N ILE A 217 -7.50 9.97 7.04
CA ILE A 217 -6.59 10.37 8.11
C ILE A 217 -5.14 10.25 7.60
N ARG A 218 -4.40 11.36 7.62
CA ARG A 218 -2.96 11.38 7.30
C ARG A 218 -2.14 11.38 8.58
N LEU A 219 -1.14 10.51 8.62
CA LEU A 219 -0.16 10.40 9.69
C LEU A 219 1.13 11.07 9.23
N GLU A 220 1.53 12.12 9.95
CA GLU A 220 2.78 12.82 9.76
C GLU A 220 3.71 12.50 10.93
N ARG A 221 4.99 12.31 10.62
CA ARG A 221 6.03 12.05 11.62
C ARG A 221 7.30 12.68 11.12
N GLU A 222 7.96 13.43 11.98
CA GLU A 222 9.31 13.92 11.71
C GLU A 222 10.23 12.72 11.60
N GLN A 223 10.78 12.52 10.41
CA GLN A 223 11.81 11.52 10.18
C GLN A 223 13.13 12.27 10.07
N GLU A 224 14.10 11.91 10.90
CA GLU A 224 15.49 12.28 10.66
C GLU A 224 15.96 11.59 9.37
N PHE A 225 15.80 12.29 8.25
CA PHE A 225 16.36 11.85 6.98
C PHE A 225 17.88 12.09 7.03
N SER A 226 18.66 11.02 7.15
CA SER A 226 20.08 11.09 6.85
C SER A 226 20.26 11.25 5.34
N MET A 227 20.47 12.48 4.89
CA MET A 227 20.56 12.90 3.48
C MET A 227 21.82 12.39 2.71
N PHE A 228 22.41 11.26 3.10
CA PHE A 228 23.75 10.87 2.62
C PHE A 228 23.80 9.64 1.70
N ASN A 229 22.68 9.04 1.28
CA ASN A 229 22.70 7.88 0.38
C ASN A 229 21.81 8.05 -0.86
N GLU A 230 22.40 8.05 -2.05
CA GLU A 230 21.70 8.08 -3.36
C GLU A 230 20.69 6.93 -3.53
N GLU A 231 20.96 5.75 -2.96
CA GLU A 231 20.01 4.64 -2.93
C GLU A 231 18.73 4.97 -2.14
N ALA A 232 18.83 5.76 -1.07
CA ALA A 232 17.68 6.18 -0.29
C ALA A 232 16.80 7.16 -1.10
N ILE A 233 17.44 8.06 -1.86
CA ILE A 233 16.73 9.04 -2.72
C ILE A 233 15.90 8.30 -3.78
N SER A 234 16.45 7.28 -4.44
CA SER A 234 15.69 6.49 -5.42
C SER A 234 14.52 5.72 -4.79
N LYS A 235 14.72 5.12 -3.60
CA LYS A 235 13.69 4.39 -2.83
C LYS A 235 12.52 5.28 -2.41
N HIS A 236 12.74 6.58 -2.23
CA HIS A 236 11.72 7.55 -1.82
C HIS A 236 11.10 8.35 -2.97
N SER A 237 11.58 8.17 -4.20
CA SER A 237 11.05 8.90 -5.38
C SER A 237 9.87 8.21 -6.08
N HIS A 238 9.62 6.93 -5.77
CA HIS A 238 8.59 6.15 -6.47
C HIS A 238 7.19 6.72 -6.19
N PRO A 239 6.28 6.79 -7.19
CA PRO A 239 4.95 7.38 -7.02
C PRO A 239 4.16 6.78 -5.84
N SER A 240 4.32 5.48 -5.57
CA SER A 240 3.70 4.80 -4.42
C SER A 240 4.11 5.32 -3.04
N GLU A 241 5.10 6.22 -2.96
CA GLU A 241 5.61 6.83 -1.74
C GLU A 241 5.31 8.35 -1.66
N THR A 242 5.20 9.05 -2.80
CA THR A 242 5.10 10.52 -2.87
C THR A 242 3.79 11.06 -3.44
N ALA A 243 2.95 10.22 -4.06
CA ALA A 243 1.78 10.68 -4.81
C ALA A 243 0.72 11.42 -3.97
N LEU A 244 0.79 11.34 -2.64
CA LEU A 244 -0.13 12.02 -1.72
C LEU A 244 0.54 13.12 -0.88
N ASP A 245 1.77 13.54 -1.20
CA ASP A 245 2.50 14.53 -0.39
C ASP A 245 1.82 15.91 -0.37
N ASN A 246 1.04 16.25 -1.42
CA ASN A 246 0.28 17.50 -1.50
C ASN A 246 -1.25 17.28 -1.47
N ALA A 247 -1.71 16.09 -1.05
CA ALA A 247 -3.12 15.76 -1.04
C ALA A 247 -3.82 16.26 0.25
N GLU A 248 -5.08 16.67 0.13
CA GLU A 248 -5.89 17.11 1.26
C GLU A 248 -6.64 15.92 1.91
N PHE A 249 -6.48 15.81 3.23
CA PHE A 249 -7.13 14.82 4.09
C PHE A 249 -8.10 15.49 5.05
N ASP A 250 -9.14 14.76 5.45
CA ASP A 250 -10.13 15.26 6.42
C ASP A 250 -9.48 15.51 7.79
N TYR A 251 -8.50 14.68 8.13
CA TYR A 251 -7.74 14.75 9.38
C TYR A 251 -6.24 14.55 9.13
N VAL A 252 -5.42 15.31 9.85
CA VAL A 252 -3.98 15.14 9.89
C VAL A 252 -3.57 14.96 11.35
N ILE A 253 -2.83 13.89 11.63
CA ILE A 253 -2.30 13.58 12.96
C ILE A 253 -0.78 13.67 12.90
N ASP A 254 -0.24 14.63 13.63
CA ASP A 254 1.17 14.63 14.00
C ASP A 254 1.43 13.51 15.03
N ASN A 255 2.26 12.54 14.64
CA ASN A 255 2.67 11.37 15.42
C ASN A 255 4.15 11.45 15.85
N ASN A 256 4.52 12.57 16.47
CA ASN A 256 5.81 12.78 17.12
C ASN A 256 5.80 12.48 18.64
N GLY A 257 4.63 12.21 19.21
CA GLY A 257 4.39 12.02 20.65
C GLY A 257 4.38 10.58 21.15
N THR A 258 3.74 10.36 22.30
CA THR A 258 3.56 9.02 22.87
C THR A 258 2.40 8.25 22.22
N ILE A 259 2.29 6.96 22.53
CA ILE A 259 1.17 6.15 22.06
C ILE A 259 -0.16 6.60 22.68
N GLU A 260 -0.14 7.09 23.92
CA GLU A 260 -1.31 7.62 24.61
C GLU A 260 -1.82 8.92 23.96
N GLU A 261 -0.90 9.82 23.58
CA GLU A 261 -1.24 11.01 22.82
C GLU A 261 -1.85 10.66 21.45
N LEU A 262 -1.28 9.66 20.76
CA LEU A 262 -1.83 9.17 19.51
C LEU A 262 -3.24 8.58 19.69
N ILE A 263 -3.47 7.84 20.77
CA ILE A 263 -4.79 7.28 21.09
C ILE A 263 -5.82 8.39 21.30
N GLU A 264 -5.48 9.44 22.06
CA GLU A 264 -6.43 10.54 22.31
C GLU A 264 -6.74 11.32 21.03
N LYS A 265 -5.73 11.62 20.19
CA LYS A 265 -5.96 12.28 18.89
C LYS A 265 -6.89 11.46 17.98
N VAL A 266 -6.72 10.14 17.94
CA VAL A 266 -7.60 9.26 17.17
C VAL A 266 -9.01 9.26 17.77
N LYS A 267 -9.13 9.20 19.10
CA LYS A 267 -10.42 9.22 19.80
C LYS A 267 -11.22 10.49 19.54
N GLU A 268 -10.58 11.66 19.55
CA GLU A 268 -11.22 12.94 19.23
C GLU A 268 -11.86 12.93 17.82
N ILE A 269 -11.15 12.35 16.84
CA ILE A 269 -11.67 12.19 15.47
C ILE A 269 -12.90 11.28 15.46
N LEU A 270 -12.82 10.12 16.13
CA LEU A 270 -13.93 9.17 16.17
C LEU A 270 -15.19 9.75 16.84
N ILE A 271 -15.03 10.56 17.90
CA ILE A 271 -16.13 11.28 18.56
C ILE A 271 -16.74 12.31 17.60
N LYS A 272 -15.90 13.10 16.90
CA LYS A 272 -16.36 14.12 15.96
C LYS A 272 -17.17 13.52 14.81
N GLU A 273 -16.77 12.35 14.34
CA GLU A 273 -17.45 11.58 13.29
C GLU A 273 -18.60 10.72 13.80
N LYS A 274 -18.90 10.77 15.11
CA LYS A 274 -19.96 10.00 15.78
C LYS A 274 -19.85 8.49 15.54
N ILE A 275 -18.62 8.00 15.50
CA ILE A 275 -18.29 6.57 15.37
C ILE A 275 -18.28 5.90 16.75
N ILE A 276 -17.84 6.64 17.76
CA ILE A 276 -17.91 6.28 19.19
C ILE A 276 -18.62 7.37 19.98
#